data_AF-A0A939X5B5-F1
#
_entry.id   AF-A0A939X5B5-F1
#
_cell.length_a   1.000
_cell.length_b   1.000
_cell.length_c   1.000
_cell.angle_alpha   90.00
_cell.angle_beta   90.00
_cell.angle_gamma   90.00
#
_symmetry.space_group_name_H-M   'P 1'
#
loop_
_entity.id
_entity.type
_entity.pdbx_description
1 polymer ?
#
loop_
_entity_poly.entity_id
_entity_poly.type
_entity_poly.pdbx_seq_one_letter_code
_entity_poly.pdbx_strand_id
1 'polypeptide(L)'
;MISVKNLPVIWEQNQTKADSQIILRIYQNGNVFLFSIDAKLGRFIRSVYPHEQKDCYSSLQDAKTAAATILRSWCNAGKKIAKHLELFDIQYCDQPTLFDMDYLFKPEEEK
;
A
#
# COMPACT_ATOMS: atom_id res chain seq x y z
N MET A 1 -8.33 -7.89 17.86
CA MET A 1 -8.72 -7.17 16.63
C MET A 1 -8.69 -5.70 16.98
N ILE A 2 -7.79 -4.90 16.38
CA ILE A 2 -7.66 -3.48 16.75
C ILE A 2 -8.93 -2.77 16.33
N SER A 3 -9.54 -2.03 17.25
CA SER A 3 -10.54 -1.04 16.85
C SER A 3 -9.81 0.15 16.23
N VAL A 4 -9.57 0.08 14.91
CA VAL A 4 -8.98 1.19 14.14
C VAL A 4 -9.84 2.47 14.17
N LYS A 5 -11.09 2.37 14.65
CA LYS A 5 -12.04 3.49 14.77
C LYS A 5 -11.51 4.65 15.63
N ASN A 6 -10.58 4.39 16.54
CA ASN A 6 -10.03 5.38 17.45
C ASN A 6 -8.58 5.77 17.13
N LEU A 7 -8.00 5.20 16.07
CA LEU A 7 -6.62 5.52 15.68
C LEU A 7 -6.61 6.71 14.70
N PRO A 8 -5.66 7.64 14.84
CA PRO A 8 -5.49 8.73 13.90
C PRO A 8 -5.12 8.19 12.52
N VAL A 9 -5.93 8.52 11.51
CA VAL A 9 -5.60 8.30 10.11
C VAL A 9 -4.60 9.37 9.70
N ILE A 10 -3.37 8.96 9.38
CA ILE A 10 -2.29 9.85 8.98
C ILE A 10 -2.15 9.96 7.45
N TRP A 11 -2.73 9.00 6.73
CA TRP A 11 -2.74 8.99 5.28
C TRP A 11 -3.94 8.19 4.78
N GLU A 12 -4.65 8.74 3.81
CA GLU A 12 -5.76 8.09 3.14
C GLU A 12 -5.65 8.29 1.63
N GLN A 13 -5.91 7.23 0.88
CA GLN A 13 -6.12 7.29 -0.55
C GLN A 13 -7.47 6.65 -0.87
N ASN A 14 -8.41 7.48 -1.31
CA ASN A 14 -9.74 7.06 -1.73
C ASN A 14 -9.89 7.35 -3.22
N GLN A 15 -9.90 6.30 -4.02
CA GLN A 15 -10.11 6.39 -5.46
C GLN A 15 -11.40 5.67 -5.85
N THR A 16 -12.18 6.31 -6.72
CA THR A 16 -13.36 5.70 -7.34
C THR A 16 -13.21 5.80 -8.84
N LYS A 17 -13.32 4.67 -9.54
CA LYS A 17 -13.18 4.56 -11.00
C LYS A 17 -14.25 3.60 -11.51
N ALA A 18 -15.11 4.09 -12.41
CA ALA A 18 -16.24 3.34 -12.94
C ALA A 18 -17.13 2.72 -11.83
N ASP A 19 -17.30 1.40 -11.83
CA ASP A 19 -18.08 0.63 -10.86
C ASP A 19 -17.25 0.17 -9.64
N SER A 20 -16.02 0.68 -9.52
CA SER A 20 -15.02 0.21 -8.58
C SER A 20 -14.52 1.34 -7.67
N GLN A 21 -14.17 1.00 -6.44
CA GLN A 21 -13.63 1.91 -5.42
C GLN A 21 -12.57 1.21 -4.59
N ILE A 22 -11.49 1.93 -4.26
CA ILE A 22 -10.44 1.48 -3.35
C ILE A 22 -10.18 2.58 -2.33
N ILE A 23 -10.22 2.21 -1.06
CA ILE A 23 -9.91 3.08 0.07
C ILE A 23 -8.77 2.43 0.85
N LEU A 24 -7.59 3.04 0.79
CA LEU A 24 -6.43 2.66 1.58
C LEU A 24 -6.27 3.67 2.69
N ARG A 25 -6.19 3.21 3.94
CA ARG A 25 -5.94 4.06 5.11
C ARG A 25 -4.70 3.56 5.83
N ILE A 26 -3.88 4.49 6.29
CA ILE A 26 -2.78 4.21 7.22
C ILE A 26 -3.06 4.96 8.51
N TYR A 27 -3.01 4.21 9.59
CA TYR A 27 -3.22 4.68 10.95
C TYR A 27 -1.89 4.73 11.68
N GLN A 28 -1.76 5.67 12.62
CA GLN A 28 -0.64 5.69 13.55
C GLN A 28 -1.09 5.15 14.92
N ASN A 29 -0.32 4.22 15.48
CA ASN A 29 -0.52 3.71 16.84
C ASN A 29 0.81 3.82 17.59
N GLY A 30 1.00 4.91 18.32
CA GLY A 30 2.30 5.24 18.93
C GLY A 30 3.40 5.40 17.87
N ASN A 31 4.42 4.55 17.95
CA ASN A 31 5.57 4.55 17.04
C ASN A 31 5.42 3.59 15.84
N VAL A 32 4.27 2.93 15.70
CA VAL A 32 4.02 2.01 14.60
C VAL A 32 2.90 2.50 13.70
N PHE A 33 2.96 2.04 12.45
CA PHE A 33 1.98 2.32 11.41
C PHE A 33 1.22 1.04 11.08
N LEU A 34 -0.08 1.18 10.85
CA LEU A 34 -1.00 0.10 10.51
C LEU A 34 -1.73 0.49 9.24
N PHE A 35 -2.14 -0.45 8.39
CA PHE A 35 -2.96 -0.12 7.23
C PHE A 35 -4.27 -0.90 7.19
N SER A 36 -5.27 -0.34 6.53
CA SER A 36 -6.46 -1.05 6.09
C SER A 36 -6.72 -0.77 4.62
N ILE A 37 -7.26 -1.76 3.92
CA ILE A 37 -7.68 -1.64 2.53
C ILE A 37 -9.14 -2.07 2.47
N ASP A 38 -10.00 -1.21 1.96
CA ASP A 38 -11.36 -1.57 1.56
C ASP A 38 -11.49 -1.40 0.04
N ALA A 39 -11.82 -2.47 -0.67
CA ALA A 39 -11.95 -2.45 -2.11
C ALA A 39 -13.26 -3.08 -2.58
N LYS A 40 -13.98 -2.35 -3.41
CA LYS A 40 -15.09 -2.82 -4.23
C LYS A 40 -14.65 -2.78 -5.69
N LEU A 41 -14.48 -3.92 -6.32
CA LEU A 41 -14.02 -4.06 -7.70
C LEU A 41 -15.15 -4.68 -8.53
N GLY A 42 -16.03 -3.84 -9.05
CA GLY A 42 -17.31 -4.24 -9.64
C GLY A 42 -18.18 -5.01 -8.65
N ARG A 43 -18.33 -6.32 -8.86
CA ARG A 43 -19.08 -7.23 -7.96
C ARG A 43 -18.24 -7.84 -6.84
N PHE A 44 -16.91 -7.68 -6.88
CA PHE A 44 -16.01 -8.26 -5.89
C PHE A 44 -15.79 -7.28 -4.75
N ILE A 45 -15.95 -7.73 -3.51
CA ILE A 45 -15.63 -6.95 -2.32
C ILE A 45 -14.50 -7.66 -1.58
N ARG A 46 -13.43 -6.93 -1.26
CA ARG A 46 -12.31 -7.41 -0.45
C ARG A 46 -11.88 -6.33 0.52
N SER A 47 -11.66 -6.72 1.76
CA SER A 47 -11.10 -5.84 2.78
C SER A 47 -9.94 -6.52 3.51
N VAL A 48 -8.97 -5.71 3.92
CA VAL A 48 -7.89 -6.08 4.85
C VAL A 48 -7.93 -5.10 6.00
N TYR A 49 -7.97 -5.64 7.21
CA TYR A 49 -7.91 -4.89 8.44
C TYR A 49 -6.64 -5.27 9.20
N PRO A 50 -6.02 -4.33 9.92
CA PRO A 50 -4.74 -4.58 10.58
C PRO A 50 -4.91 -5.53 11.78
N HIS A 51 -3.99 -6.48 11.91
CA HIS A 51 -3.83 -7.36 13.07
C HIS A 51 -2.61 -6.95 13.93
N GLU A 52 -2.82 -6.77 15.24
CA GLU A 52 -1.83 -6.25 16.24
C GLU A 52 -0.45 -6.90 16.17
N GLN A 53 -0.41 -8.21 15.89
CA GLN A 53 0.82 -8.98 15.97
C GLN A 53 1.54 -9.12 14.63
N LYS A 54 0.91 -8.72 13.52
CA LYS A 54 1.40 -9.04 12.16
C LYS A 54 1.58 -7.83 11.26
N ASP A 55 0.78 -6.78 11.45
CA ASP A 55 0.70 -5.68 10.48
C ASP A 55 1.19 -4.34 11.05
N CYS A 56 2.22 -4.39 11.91
CA CYS A 56 2.87 -3.22 12.49
C CYS A 56 4.13 -2.86 11.72
N TYR A 57 4.17 -1.65 11.17
CA TYR A 57 5.28 -1.14 10.37
C TYR A 57 6.02 -0.02 11.10
N SER A 58 7.34 0.03 10.94
CA SER A 58 8.21 1.05 11.55
C SER A 58 8.13 2.41 10.85
N SER A 59 7.72 2.45 9.58
CA SER A 59 7.59 3.69 8.82
C SER A 59 6.27 3.76 8.03
N LEU A 60 5.82 4.98 7.73
CA LEU A 60 4.69 5.23 6.85
C LEU A 60 4.93 4.61 5.46
N GLN A 61 6.18 4.66 4.98
CA GLN A 61 6.55 4.13 3.67
C GLN A 61 6.45 2.60 3.64
N ASP A 62 6.86 1.92 4.71
CA ASP A 62 6.73 0.46 4.81
C ASP A 62 5.26 0.03 4.83
N ALA A 63 4.41 0.76 5.57
CA ALA A 63 2.97 0.50 5.60
C ALA A 63 2.32 0.69 4.22
N LYS A 64 2.73 1.73 3.46
CA LYS A 64 2.29 1.94 2.07
C LYS A 64 2.73 0.78 1.18
N THR A 65 4.00 0.39 1.25
CA THR A 65 4.57 -0.71 0.45
C THR A 65 3.86 -2.03 0.75
N ALA A 66 3.59 -2.34 2.01
CA ALA A 66 2.87 -3.55 2.39
C ALA A 66 1.43 -3.57 1.89
N ALA A 67 0.70 -2.46 2.05
CA ALA A 67 -0.65 -2.33 1.51
C ALA A 67 -0.67 -2.49 -0.02
N ALA A 68 0.36 -1.95 -0.68
CA ALA A 68 0.60 -2.12 -2.10
C ALA A 68 0.85 -3.59 -2.50
N THR A 69 1.68 -4.31 -1.76
CA THR A 69 1.94 -5.74 -1.99
C THR A 69 0.66 -6.57 -1.89
N ILE A 70 -0.21 -6.25 -0.93
CA ILE A 70 -1.52 -6.90 -0.80
C ILE A 70 -2.40 -6.65 -2.03
N LEU A 71 -2.50 -5.41 -2.50
CA LEU A 71 -3.26 -5.09 -3.71
C LEU A 71 -2.70 -5.82 -4.94
N ARG A 72 -1.37 -5.89 -5.08
CA ARG A 72 -0.70 -6.66 -6.14
C ARG A 72 -1.01 -8.16 -6.04
N SER A 73 -1.08 -8.72 -4.84
CA SER A 73 -1.47 -10.12 -4.63
C SER A 73 -2.89 -10.41 -5.14
N TRP A 74 -3.79 -9.42 -5.10
CA TRP A 74 -5.15 -9.56 -5.62
C TRP A 74 -5.20 -9.58 -7.15
N CYS A 75 -4.31 -8.86 -7.84
CA CYS A 75 -4.14 -8.97 -9.29
C CYS A 75 -3.79 -10.42 -9.67
N ASN A 76 -2.87 -11.04 -8.94
CA ASN A 76 -2.43 -12.42 -9.19
C ASN A 76 -3.52 -13.46 -8.87
N ALA A 77 -4.48 -13.13 -8.01
CA ALA A 77 -5.56 -14.03 -7.62
C ALA A 77 -6.67 -14.19 -8.69
N GLY A 78 -6.77 -13.30 -9.68
CA GLY A 78 -7.76 -13.47 -10.75
C GLY A 78 -7.79 -12.37 -11.82
N LYS A 79 -7.91 -12.78 -13.08
CA LYS A 79 -7.91 -11.89 -14.27
C LYS A 79 -8.98 -10.79 -14.23
N LYS A 80 -10.16 -11.05 -13.64
CA LYS A 80 -11.23 -10.05 -13.54
C LYS A 80 -10.89 -8.95 -12.52
N ILE A 81 -10.31 -9.34 -11.39
CA ILE A 81 -9.88 -8.42 -10.32
C ILE A 81 -8.73 -7.55 -10.82
N ALA A 82 -7.76 -8.15 -11.54
CA ALA A 82 -6.65 -7.42 -12.16
C ALA A 82 -7.14 -6.29 -13.09
N LYS A 83 -8.10 -6.56 -13.98
CA LYS A 83 -8.67 -5.55 -14.89
C LYS A 83 -9.30 -4.35 -14.17
N HIS A 84 -9.95 -4.57 -13.03
CA HIS A 84 -10.49 -3.46 -12.24
C HIS A 84 -9.37 -2.70 -11.52
N LEU A 85 -8.35 -3.40 -11.01
CA LEU A 85 -7.19 -2.78 -10.34
C LEU A 85 -6.33 -1.93 -11.29
N GLU A 86 -6.22 -2.32 -12.56
CA GLU A 86 -5.52 -1.54 -13.61
C GLU A 86 -6.12 -0.14 -13.85
N LEU A 87 -7.38 0.10 -13.46
CA LEU A 87 -8.04 1.41 -13.60
C LEU A 87 -7.57 2.43 -12.55
N PHE A 88 -6.89 1.96 -11.50
CA PHE A 88 -6.49 2.80 -10.38
C PHE A 88 -5.02 3.16 -10.52
N ASP A 89 -4.74 4.46 -10.36
CA ASP A 89 -3.37 4.96 -10.17
C ASP A 89 -2.95 4.70 -8.73
N ILE A 90 -2.86 3.42 -8.37
CA ILE A 90 -2.12 3.04 -7.18
C ILE A 90 -0.66 3.17 -7.62
N GLN A 91 -0.09 4.36 -7.43
CA GLN A 91 1.34 4.61 -7.66
C GLN A 91 2.12 3.74 -6.68
N TYR A 92 2.38 2.50 -7.10
CA TYR A 92 3.25 1.58 -6.41
C TYR A 92 4.67 2.13 -6.47
N CYS A 93 5.37 2.08 -5.35
CA CYS A 93 6.75 2.51 -5.17
C CYS A 93 7.75 1.64 -5.95
N ASP A 94 7.63 1.62 -7.27
CA ASP A 94 8.57 1.04 -8.24
C ASP A 94 9.07 2.11 -9.23
N GLN A 95 8.91 3.41 -8.93
CA GLN A 95 9.96 4.31 -9.40
C GLN A 95 11.10 4.18 -8.39
N PRO A 96 12.24 3.56 -8.75
CA PRO A 96 13.48 4.14 -8.26
C PRO A 96 13.32 5.64 -8.55
N THR A 97 13.40 6.46 -7.52
CA THR A 97 13.63 7.88 -7.71
C THR A 97 14.68 7.97 -8.81
N LEU A 98 14.39 8.69 -9.90
CA LEU A 98 15.40 9.00 -10.93
C LEU A 98 16.68 9.64 -10.33
N PHE A 99 16.63 9.95 -9.02
CA PHE A 99 17.63 10.54 -8.17
C PHE A 99 18.21 9.59 -7.08
N ASP A 100 17.88 8.29 -7.01
CA ASP A 100 18.64 7.32 -6.18
C ASP A 100 19.95 6.91 -6.87
N MET A 101 20.69 7.91 -7.39
CA MET A 101 21.98 7.77 -8.06
C MET A 101 23.16 7.89 -7.08
N ASP A 102 22.95 7.65 -5.78
CA ASP A 102 24.05 7.66 -4.79
C ASP A 102 24.87 6.36 -4.76
N TYR A 103 24.56 5.37 -5.61
CA TYR A 103 25.31 4.11 -5.71
C TYR A 103 26.27 4.00 -6.91
N LEU A 104 26.47 5.06 -7.70
CA LEU A 104 27.31 5.01 -8.91
C LEU A 104 28.66 5.75 -8.82
N PHE A 105 29.06 6.24 -7.64
CA PHE A 105 30.44 6.68 -7.41
C PHE A 105 31.08 5.89 -6.28
N LYS A 106 31.51 4.66 -6.58
CA LYS A 106 32.72 4.17 -5.93
C LYS A 106 33.88 4.84 -6.66
N PRO A 107 34.70 5.70 -6.02
CA PRO A 107 35.97 6.06 -6.61
C PRO A 107 36.75 4.75 -6.76
N GLU A 108 37.26 4.49 -7.97
CA GLU A 108 38.27 3.44 -8.15
C GLU A 108 39.40 3.73 -7.16
N GLU A 109 39.61 2.84 -6.20
CA GLU A 109 40.81 2.85 -5.39
C GLU A 109 41.98 2.56 -6.32
N GLU A 110 42.65 3.61 -6.80
CA GLU A 110 44.04 3.51 -7.23
C GLU A 110 44.86 3.07 -6.03
N LYS A 111 45.41 1.84 -6.10
CA LYS A 111 46.77 1.50 -5.67
C LYS A 111 47.20 0.12 -6.13
#